data_AF-K2C018-F1
#
_entry.id   AF-K2C018-F1
#
_cell.length_a   1.000
_cell.length_b   1.000
_cell.length_c   1.000
_cell.angle_alpha   90.00
_cell.angle_beta   90.00
_cell.angle_gamma   90.00
#
_symmetry.space_group_name_H-M   'P 1'
#
loop_
_entity.id
_entity.type
_entity.pdbx_description
1 polymer ?
#
loop_
_entity_poly.entity_id
_entity_poly.type
_entity_poly.pdbx_seq_one_letter_code
_entity_poly.pdbx_strand_id
1 'polypeptide(L)' 'TKMLSGGGAKMPAEDLLKMEGMTEELANQFAKKGISTMEDLAEQSVDDLQAITDISKEEAGRLIMTARAPWFK' A
#
# COMPACT_ATOMS: atom_id res chain seq x y z
N THR A 1 6.43 14.83 29.21
CA THR A 1 6.76 13.55 28.54
C THR A 1 5.89 13.44 27.31
N LYS A 2 6.46 13.64 26.12
CA LYS A 2 5.71 13.74 24.85
C LYS A 2 5.11 12.37 24.52
N MET A 3 3.81 12.37 24.22
CA MET A 3 3.02 11.18 23.91
C MET A 3 3.61 10.46 22.69
N LEU A 4 3.93 9.17 22.86
CA LEU A 4 4.11 8.22 21.77
C LEU A 4 2.69 7.83 21.31
N SER A 5 2.14 8.49 20.29
CA SER A 5 0.91 7.99 19.65
C SER A 5 1.30 6.79 18.78
N GLY A 6 0.75 5.63 19.14
CA GLY A 6 1.18 4.33 18.64
C GLY A 6 1.08 4.17 17.12
N GLY A 7 2.19 3.74 16.52
CA GLY A 7 2.15 2.98 15.28
C GLY A 7 1.68 1.56 15.58
N GLY A 8 0.38 1.38 15.86
CA GLY A 8 -0.22 0.07 15.87
C GLY A 8 -0.11 -0.50 14.46
N ALA A 9 0.45 -1.70 14.31
CA ALA A 9 0.48 -2.41 13.04
C ALA A 9 -0.96 -2.45 12.50
N LYS A 10 -1.24 -1.66 11.46
CA LYS A 10 -2.53 -1.68 10.80
C LYS A 10 -2.61 -2.99 10.04
N MET A 11 -3.76 -3.65 10.09
CA MET A 11 -4.06 -4.77 9.20
C MET A 11 -4.46 -4.20 7.83
N PRO A 12 -4.10 -4.87 6.72
CA PRO A 12 -4.57 -4.45 5.42
C PRO A 12 -6.11 -4.55 5.37
N ALA A 13 -6.74 -3.54 4.81
CA ALA A 13 -8.16 -3.50 4.57
C ALA A 13 -8.54 -4.41 3.41
N GLU A 14 -9.82 -4.75 3.36
CA GLU A 14 -10.37 -5.71 2.41
C GLU A 14 -10.23 -5.26 0.96
N ASP A 15 -10.30 -3.95 0.70
CA ASP A 15 -10.10 -3.36 -0.62
C ASP A 15 -8.68 -3.57 -1.14
N LEU A 16 -7.67 -3.36 -0.29
CA LEU A 16 -6.27 -3.62 -0.60
C LEU A 16 -6.05 -5.11 -0.84
N LEU A 17 -6.56 -5.98 0.05
CA LEU A 17 -6.43 -7.44 -0.07
C LEU A 17 -7.07 -8.00 -1.36
N LYS A 18 -8.18 -7.42 -1.81
CA LYS A 18 -8.91 -7.85 -3.01
C LYS A 18 -8.46 -7.15 -4.29
N MET A 19 -7.49 -6.24 -4.22
CA MET A 19 -7.00 -5.50 -5.38
C MET A 19 -6.31 -6.43 -6.38
N GLU A 20 -6.53 -6.21 -7.67
CA GLU A 20 -5.84 -6.95 -8.73
C GLU A 20 -4.31 -6.77 -8.62
N GLY A 21 -3.59 -7.89 -8.64
CA GLY A 21 -2.13 -7.91 -8.50
C GLY A 21 -1.63 -7.88 -7.05
N MET A 22 -2.51 -7.74 -6.05
CA MET A 22 -2.12 -7.81 -4.64
C MET A 22 -2.05 -9.25 -4.13
N THR A 23 -1.06 -9.52 -3.28
CA THR A 23 -0.99 -10.75 -2.48
C THR A 23 -1.20 -10.43 -1.01
N GLU A 24 -1.68 -11.40 -0.23
CA GLU A 24 -1.85 -11.23 1.22
C GLU A 24 -0.53 -10.87 1.91
N GLU A 25 0.58 -11.48 1.49
CA GLU A 25 1.91 -11.18 2.02
C GLU A 25 2.29 -9.72 1.76
N LEU A 26 2.14 -9.25 0.51
CA LEU A 26 2.49 -7.88 0.12
C LEU A 26 1.59 -6.84 0.81
N ALA A 27 0.28 -7.11 0.91
CA ALA A 27 -0.66 -6.26 1.63
C ALA A 27 -0.27 -6.11 3.11
N ASN A 28 0.13 -7.21 3.75
CA ASN A 28 0.64 -7.18 5.13
C ASN A 28 1.97 -6.42 5.25
N GLN A 29 2.85 -6.49 4.26
CA GLN A 29 4.07 -5.69 4.23
C GLN A 29 3.76 -4.18 4.13
N PHE A 30 2.86 -3.80 3.23
CA PHE A 30 2.40 -2.42 3.09
C PHE A 30 1.72 -1.89 4.36
N ALA A 31 0.87 -2.69 5.00
CA ALA A 31 0.16 -2.26 6.19
C ALA A 31 1.11 -2.00 7.38
N LYS A 32 2.20 -2.78 7.51
CA LYS A 32 3.30 -2.51 8.45
C LYS A 32 4.02 -1.19 8.19
N LYS A 33 3.95 -0.66 6.96
CA LYS A 33 4.53 0.61 6.53
C LYS A 33 3.51 1.76 6.53
N GLY A 34 2.28 1.49 6.98
CA GLY A 34 1.22 2.49 7.07
C GLY A 34 0.30 2.56 5.86
N ILE A 35 0.56 1.77 4.81
CA ILE A 35 -0.27 1.67 3.60
C ILE A 35 -1.25 0.52 3.82
N SER A 36 -2.45 0.82 4.33
CA SER A 36 -3.38 -0.22 4.80
C SER A 36 -4.64 -0.32 3.94
N THR A 37 -4.92 0.67 3.10
CA THR A 37 -6.08 0.70 2.21
C THR A 37 -5.64 0.88 0.76
N MET A 38 -6.56 0.69 -0.18
CA MET A 38 -6.29 0.95 -1.59
C MET A 38 -6.05 2.45 -1.83
N GLU A 39 -6.72 3.33 -1.07
CA GLU A 39 -6.49 4.79 -1.13
C GLU A 39 -5.09 5.16 -0.65
N ASP A 40 -4.63 4.60 0.48
CA ASP A 40 -3.26 4.84 0.97
C ASP A 40 -2.22 4.45 -0.09
N LEU A 41 -2.47 3.37 -0.84
CA LEU A 41 -1.60 2.90 -1.92
C LEU A 41 -1.68 3.83 -3.16
N ALA A 42 -2.86 4.36 -3.48
CA ALA A 42 -3.06 5.29 -4.58
C ALA A 42 -2.30 6.61 -4.40
N GLU A 43 -2.05 7.02 -3.15
CA GLU A 43 -1.25 8.20 -2.82
C GLU A 43 0.27 7.98 -3.00
N GLN A 44 0.74 6.74 -3.12
CA GLN A 44 2.18 6.45 -3.19
C GLN A 44 2.81 6.75 -4.56
N SER A 45 4.13 6.92 -4.55
CA SER A 45 4.95 6.92 -5.75
C SER A 45 5.65 5.56 -5.94
N VAL A 46 6.11 5.31 -7.17
CA VAL A 46 6.86 4.08 -7.48
C VAL A 46 8.14 4.00 -6.65
N ASP A 47 8.87 5.10 -6.53
CA ASP A 47 10.13 5.15 -5.78
C ASP A 47 9.90 4.90 -4.28
N ASP A 48 8.79 5.39 -3.71
CA ASP A 48 8.43 5.14 -2.31
C ASP A 48 8.13 3.67 -2.06
N LEU A 49 7.40 2.99 -2.97
CA LEU A 49 7.12 1.56 -2.86
C LEU A 49 8.40 0.72 -2.97
N GLN A 50 9.29 1.07 -3.91
CA GLN A 50 10.58 0.38 -4.06
C GLN A 50 11.52 0.61 -2.86
N ALA A 51 11.35 1.71 -2.12
CA ALA A 51 12.12 1.96 -0.90
C ALA A 51 11.68 1.08 0.30
N ILE A 52 10.47 0.50 0.24
CA ILE A 52 9.88 -0.27 1.36
C ILE A 52 9.58 -1.74 1.03
N THR A 53 9.70 -2.14 -0.23
CA THR A 53 9.44 -3.51 -0.72
C THR A 53 10.40 -3.87 -1.85
N ASP A 54 10.64 -5.16 -2.06
CA ASP A 54 11.54 -5.69 -3.09
C ASP A 54 10.87 -5.89 -4.46
N ILE A 55 9.76 -5.17 -4.74
CA ILE A 55 9.04 -5.29 -6.01
C ILE A 55 9.72 -4.49 -7.13
N SER A 56 9.53 -4.96 -8.36
CA SER A 56 10.03 -4.24 -9.55
C SER A 56 9.32 -2.88 -9.74
N LYS A 57 9.98 -1.97 -10.46
CA LYS A 57 9.43 -0.65 -10.82
C LYS A 57 8.11 -0.80 -11.56
N GLU A 58 8.06 -1.76 -12.48
CA GLU A 58 6.89 -2.09 -13.29
C GLU A 58 5.74 -2.64 -12.44
N GLU A 59 6.05 -3.45 -11.42
CA GLU A 59 5.05 -3.99 -10.49
C GLU A 59 4.49 -2.92 -9.57
N ALA A 60 5.35 -2.08 -8.97
CA ALA A 60 4.93 -0.91 -8.20
C ALA A 60 4.03 0.01 -9.03
N GLY A 61 4.41 0.30 -10.28
CA GLY A 61 3.62 1.12 -11.19
C GLY A 61 2.23 0.53 -11.46
N ARG A 62 2.15 -0.79 -11.73
CA ARG A 62 0.87 -1.48 -11.94
C ARG A 62 -0.02 -1.38 -10.71
N LEU A 63 0.51 -1.66 -9.51
CA LEU A 63 -0.25 -1.62 -8.27
C LEU A 63 -0.80 -0.20 -7.99
N ILE A 64 0.01 0.84 -8.17
CA ILE A 64 -0.42 2.23 -8.00
C ILE A 64 -1.50 2.61 -9.02
N MET A 65 -1.33 2.22 -10.29
CA MET A 65 -2.33 2.50 -11.32
C MET A 65 -3.66 1.81 -11.04
N THR A 66 -3.63 0.54 -10.61
CA THR A 66 -4.83 -0.20 -10.19
C THR A 66 -5.49 0.48 -9.01
N ALA A 67 -4.73 0.88 -7.99
CA ALA A 67 -5.23 1.58 -6.82
C ALA A 67 -5.91 2.92 -7.17
N ARG A 68 -5.38 3.65 -8.17
CA ARG A 68 -5.93 4.92 -8.68
C ARG A 68 -7.11 4.75 -9.64
N ALA A 69 -7.45 3.53 -10.07
CA ALA A 69 -8.55 3.31 -11.02
C ALA A 69 -9.88 3.97 -10.62
N PRO A 70 -10.26 4.08 -9.32
CA PRO A 70 -11.46 4.81 -8.93
C PRO A 70 -11.42 6.32 -9.18
N TRP A 71 -10.24 6.95 -9.22
CA TRP A 71 -10.11 8.41 -9.41
C TRP A 71 -10.45 8.86 -10.83
N PHE A 72 -10.44 7.94 -11.79
CA PHE A 72 -10.69 8.22 -13.21
C PHE A 72 -12.09 7.81 -13.67
N LYS A 73 -13.02 7.57 -12.72
CA LYS A 73 -14.42 7.20 -12.99
C LYS A 73 -15.37 8.37 -12.78
#